data_AF-A0A7Z9PQQ0-F1
#
_entry.id   AF-A0A7Z9PQQ0-F1
#
_cell.length_a   1.000
_cell.length_b   1.000
_cell.length_c   1.000
_cell.angle_alpha   90.00
_cell.angle_beta   90.00
_cell.angle_gamma   90.00
#
_symmetry.space_group_name_H-M   'P 1'
#
loop_
_entity.id
_entity.type
_entity.pdbx_description
1 polymer ?
#
loop_
_entity_poly.entity_id
_entity_poly.type
_entity_poly.pdbx_seq_one_letter_code
_entity_poly.pdbx_strand_id
1 'polypeptide(L)'
;MSYFLLRKLLFMLEAETAHTLASQSFEAIATCLPSSVRRVGVCEAPVEFKGITFPNRLGLAAGFDKKGHFLCGAQALGFGFTEVGAVTPKGQPGHPKPRMWRYPEHRAVRNKMGFNNPGAWALARALSHRPSDFPVGINLGKNATTPLEKAGDDYQACLETLYGYADFFVVNVSSPNTEGLRNLQDEGRGRWPGRSV
;
A
#
# COMPACT_ATOMS: atom_id res chain seq x y z
N MET A 1 -0.41 23.74 15.81
CA MET A 1 -1.58 23.63 16.72
C MET A 1 -2.69 22.73 16.17
N SER A 2 -3.03 22.79 14.87
CA SER A 2 -4.14 22.01 14.27
C SER A 2 -3.93 20.48 14.29
N TYR A 3 -2.70 19.99 14.03
CA TYR A 3 -2.42 18.54 14.00
C TYR A 3 -2.70 17.84 15.33
N PHE A 4 -2.31 18.43 16.46
CA PHE A 4 -2.51 17.80 17.78
C PHE A 4 -3.99 17.67 18.12
N LEU A 5 -4.81 18.67 17.78
CA LEU A 5 -6.26 18.59 17.96
C LEU A 5 -6.88 17.55 17.05
N LEU A 6 -6.55 17.56 15.75
CA LEU A 6 -7.03 16.57 14.79
C LEU A 6 -6.66 15.15 15.22
N ARG A 7 -5.41 14.95 15.66
CA ARG A 7 -4.93 13.66 16.18
C ARG A 7 -5.74 13.22 17.39
N LYS A 8 -5.99 14.12 18.37
CA LYS A 8 -6.82 13.80 19.54
C LYS A 8 -8.22 13.34 19.10
N LEU A 9 -8.86 14.07 18.18
CA LEU A 9 -10.18 13.73 17.68
C LEU A 9 -10.22 12.37 16.96
N LEU A 10 -9.27 12.12 16.05
CA LEU A 10 -9.15 10.84 15.33
C LEU A 10 -8.84 9.65 16.25
N PHE A 11 -8.24 9.91 17.41
CA PHE A 11 -7.90 8.87 18.39
C PHE A 11 -9.10 8.48 19.26
N MET A 12 -10.19 9.27 19.25
CA MET A 12 -11.46 8.90 19.89
C MET A 12 -12.28 7.89 19.07
N LEU A 13 -11.96 7.71 17.78
CA LEU A 13 -12.63 6.77 16.89
C LEU A 13 -12.00 5.37 16.97
N GLU A 14 -12.71 4.35 16.51
CA GLU A 14 -12.13 3.05 16.15
C GLU A 14 -10.97 3.23 15.15
N ALA A 15 -9.90 2.44 15.27
CA ALA A 15 -8.68 2.66 14.49
C ALA A 15 -8.93 2.59 12.98
N GLU A 16 -9.69 1.61 12.52
CA GLU A 16 -9.99 1.42 11.08
C GLU A 16 -10.92 2.52 10.54
N THR A 17 -11.85 3.00 11.37
CA THR A 17 -12.71 4.14 11.04
C THR A 17 -11.89 5.42 10.91
N ALA A 18 -11.01 5.68 11.89
CA ALA A 18 -10.12 6.85 11.85
C ALA A 18 -9.23 6.86 10.60
N HIS A 19 -8.67 5.71 10.23
CA HIS A 19 -7.85 5.57 9.03
C HIS A 19 -8.67 5.85 7.76
N THR A 20 -9.87 5.26 7.64
CA THR A 20 -10.75 5.46 6.49
C THR A 20 -11.15 6.93 6.34
N LEU A 21 -11.57 7.56 7.45
CA LEU A 21 -11.95 8.96 7.46
C LEU A 21 -10.78 9.88 7.09
N ALA A 22 -9.61 9.65 7.69
CA ALA A 22 -8.43 10.50 7.47
C ALA A 22 -7.94 10.41 6.03
N SER A 23 -7.82 9.20 5.47
CA SER A 23 -7.36 9.00 4.10
C SER A 23 -8.32 9.61 3.08
N GLN A 24 -9.62 9.31 3.18
CA GLN A 24 -10.61 9.86 2.25
C GLN A 24 -10.72 11.37 2.33
N SER A 25 -10.78 11.93 3.54
CA SER A 25 -10.89 13.38 3.72
C SER A 25 -9.64 14.09 3.20
N PHE A 26 -8.45 13.55 3.47
CA PHE A 26 -7.22 14.19 3.05
C PHE A 26 -6.99 14.05 1.54
N GLU A 27 -7.37 12.94 0.90
CA GLU A 27 -7.36 12.86 -0.58
C GLU A 27 -8.21 13.97 -1.20
N ALA A 28 -9.46 14.11 -0.72
CA ALA A 28 -10.38 15.12 -1.23
C ALA A 28 -9.91 16.55 -0.98
N ILE A 29 -9.22 16.81 0.14
CA ILE A 29 -8.64 18.11 0.43
C ILE A 29 -7.41 18.35 -0.44
N ALA A 30 -6.54 17.35 -0.58
CA ALA A 30 -5.27 17.46 -1.31
C ALA A 30 -5.45 17.86 -2.77
N THR A 31 -6.51 17.38 -3.43
CA THR A 31 -6.85 17.78 -4.80
C THR A 31 -7.21 19.27 -4.90
N CYS A 32 -7.75 19.86 -3.83
CA CYS A 32 -8.16 21.26 -3.76
C CYS A 32 -7.11 22.21 -3.15
N LEU A 33 -6.08 21.69 -2.47
CA LEU A 33 -5.06 22.53 -1.82
C LEU A 33 -4.23 23.30 -2.88
N PRO A 34 -3.95 24.61 -2.69
CA PRO A 34 -2.98 25.32 -3.51
C PRO A 34 -1.60 24.66 -3.45
N SER A 35 -0.83 24.69 -4.55
CA SER A 35 0.53 24.14 -4.59
C SER A 35 1.44 24.73 -3.52
N SER A 36 1.23 26.00 -3.13
CA SER A 36 1.98 26.71 -2.10
C SER A 36 1.88 26.13 -0.69
N VAL A 37 0.83 25.34 -0.42
CA VAL A 37 0.63 24.68 0.88
C VAL A 37 0.79 23.16 0.80
N ARG A 38 1.07 22.62 -0.39
CA ARG A 38 1.47 21.22 -0.58
C ARG A 38 2.97 21.10 -0.31
N ARG A 39 3.41 19.94 0.17
CA ARG A 39 4.84 19.60 0.32
C ARG A 39 5.64 20.61 1.18
N VAL A 40 4.99 21.28 2.13
CA VAL A 40 5.66 22.24 3.02
C VAL A 40 6.67 21.51 3.90
N GLY A 41 7.91 21.99 3.91
CA GLY A 41 9.00 21.39 4.70
C GLY A 41 9.61 20.11 4.10
N VAL A 42 9.29 19.79 2.85
CA VAL A 42 9.90 18.66 2.14
C VAL A 42 11.31 19.04 1.71
N CYS A 43 12.27 18.17 2.05
CA CYS A 43 13.61 18.23 1.51
C CYS A 43 13.64 17.48 0.17
N GLU A 44 13.77 18.21 -0.94
CA GLU A 44 14.01 17.60 -2.25
C GLU A 44 15.42 17.01 -2.24
N ALA A 45 15.49 15.69 -2.35
CA ALA A 45 16.76 14.96 -2.28
C ALA A 45 16.67 13.76 -3.23
N PRO A 46 16.62 14.02 -4.54
CA PRO A 46 16.29 13.01 -5.52
C PRO A 46 17.32 11.89 -5.52
N VAL A 47 16.84 10.67 -5.78
CA VAL A 47 17.67 9.48 -5.90
C VAL A 47 17.16 8.61 -7.04
N GLU A 48 18.09 8.15 -7.88
CA GLU A 48 17.79 7.14 -8.88
C GLU A 48 18.06 5.75 -8.31
N PHE A 49 17.11 4.84 -8.46
CA PHE A 49 17.28 3.44 -8.10
C PHE A 49 16.63 2.55 -9.15
N LYS A 50 17.44 1.69 -9.78
CA LYS A 50 17.00 0.70 -10.78
C LYS A 50 16.16 1.33 -11.92
N GLY A 51 16.55 2.53 -12.38
CA GLY A 51 15.88 3.25 -13.48
C GLY A 51 14.64 4.05 -13.06
N ILE A 52 14.31 4.10 -11.76
CA ILE A 52 13.22 4.92 -11.22
C ILE A 52 13.84 6.12 -10.51
N THR A 53 13.36 7.33 -10.83
CA THR A 53 13.74 8.55 -10.13
C THR A 53 12.74 8.84 -9.02
N PHE A 54 13.21 8.82 -7.77
CA PHE A 54 12.43 9.20 -6.60
C PHE A 54 12.75 10.66 -6.23
N PRO A 55 11.76 11.55 -6.08
CA PRO A 55 11.96 12.96 -5.69
C PRO A 55 12.65 13.11 -4.32
N ASN A 56 12.41 12.17 -3.41
CA ASN A 56 13.08 12.08 -2.13
C ASN A 56 13.06 10.63 -1.60
N ARG A 57 13.75 10.40 -0.48
CA ARG A 57 13.98 9.07 0.10
C ARG A 57 12.87 8.57 1.02
N LEU A 58 11.76 9.30 1.15
CA LEU A 58 10.66 8.96 2.05
C LEU A 58 9.46 8.42 1.26
N GLY A 59 9.07 7.17 1.54
CA GLY A 59 7.90 6.53 0.92
C GLY A 59 6.79 6.25 1.91
N LEU A 60 5.55 6.22 1.41
CA LEU A 60 4.40 5.69 2.15
C LEU A 60 4.31 4.18 1.93
N ALA A 61 4.39 3.41 3.02
CA ALA A 61 4.43 1.95 2.95
C ALA A 61 3.08 1.30 2.61
N ALA A 62 3.15 0.07 2.08
CA ALA A 62 1.97 -0.75 1.83
C ALA A 62 1.11 -0.99 3.07
N GLY A 63 -0.15 -1.29 2.81
CA GLY A 63 -1.18 -1.50 3.83
C GLY A 63 -1.88 -0.22 4.25
N PHE A 64 -1.32 0.96 3.96
CA PHE A 64 -2.00 2.24 4.15
C PHE A 64 -3.06 2.46 3.07
N ASP A 65 -2.69 2.45 1.79
CA ASP A 65 -3.64 2.59 0.69
C ASP A 65 -3.78 1.29 -0.12
N LYS A 66 -4.73 0.46 0.30
CA LYS A 66 -5.02 -0.83 -0.35
C LYS A 66 -5.86 -0.70 -1.62
N LYS A 67 -6.35 0.51 -1.92
CA LYS A 67 -7.34 0.76 -2.98
C LYS A 67 -6.79 1.67 -4.09
N GLY A 68 -5.65 2.33 -3.87
CA GLY A 68 -5.08 3.31 -4.81
C GLY A 68 -5.85 4.63 -4.79
N HIS A 69 -6.44 5.00 -3.65
CA HIS A 69 -7.28 6.19 -3.50
C HIS A 69 -6.61 7.31 -2.70
N PHE A 70 -5.34 7.19 -2.31
CA PHE A 70 -4.62 8.17 -1.49
C PHE A 70 -3.34 8.68 -2.17
N LEU A 71 -3.31 8.72 -3.50
CA LEU A 71 -2.12 9.06 -4.27
C LEU A 71 -1.83 10.57 -4.20
N CYS A 72 -2.85 11.40 -4.48
CA CYS A 72 -2.69 12.85 -4.44
C CYS A 72 -2.42 13.32 -3.01
N GLY A 73 -3.07 12.69 -2.04
CA GLY A 73 -2.86 12.92 -0.61
C GLY A 73 -1.43 12.60 -0.18
N ALA A 74 -0.90 11.43 -0.55
CA ALA A 74 0.48 11.07 -0.24
C ALA A 74 1.48 12.06 -0.87
N GLN A 75 1.31 12.38 -2.16
CA GLN A 75 2.17 13.33 -2.86
C GLN A 75 2.10 14.73 -2.21
N ALA A 76 0.90 15.22 -1.87
CA ALA A 76 0.71 16.52 -1.23
C ALA A 76 1.30 16.59 0.20
N LEU A 77 1.36 15.47 0.91
CA LEU A 77 2.06 15.35 2.20
C LEU A 77 3.58 15.34 2.05
N GLY A 78 4.11 15.19 0.84
CA GLY A 78 5.54 15.27 0.57
C GLY A 78 6.26 13.94 0.44
N PHE A 79 5.55 12.82 0.44
CA PHE A 79 6.16 11.53 0.12
C PHE A 79 6.78 11.58 -1.28
N GLY A 80 7.95 10.95 -1.43
CA GLY A 80 8.60 10.77 -2.73
C GLY A 80 8.00 9.63 -3.54
N PHE A 81 7.37 8.66 -2.89
CA PHE A 81 6.63 7.58 -3.54
C PHE A 81 5.60 6.97 -2.59
N THR A 82 4.73 6.13 -3.13
CA THR A 82 3.82 5.30 -2.32
C THR A 82 3.84 3.85 -2.80
N GLU A 83 3.64 2.93 -1.87
CA GLU A 83 3.41 1.52 -2.15
C GLU A 83 1.94 1.21 -1.84
N VAL A 84 1.13 0.92 -2.86
CA VAL A 84 -0.29 0.56 -2.71
C VAL A 84 -0.45 -0.94 -2.51
N GLY A 85 -1.60 -1.36 -1.99
CA GLY A 85 -1.90 -2.76 -1.69
C GLY A 85 -1.59 -3.15 -0.24
N ALA A 86 -1.41 -4.41 0.13
CA ALA A 86 -1.39 -5.59 -0.74
C ALA A 86 -2.70 -5.82 -1.49
N VAL A 87 -2.60 -6.06 -2.79
CA VAL A 87 -3.72 -6.43 -3.67
C VAL A 87 -3.65 -7.91 -4.02
N THR A 88 -4.81 -8.53 -4.22
CA THR A 88 -4.94 -9.94 -4.65
C THR A 88 -5.68 -10.00 -5.99
N PRO A 89 -5.63 -11.10 -6.76
CA PRO A 89 -6.33 -11.18 -8.04
C PRO A 89 -7.83 -10.86 -7.92
N LYS A 90 -8.51 -11.52 -6.98
CA LYS A 90 -9.91 -11.26 -6.63
C LYS A 90 -9.98 -10.37 -5.39
N GLY A 91 -10.99 -9.51 -5.31
CA GLY A 91 -11.27 -8.75 -4.09
C GLY A 91 -11.67 -9.67 -2.93
N GLN A 92 -11.34 -9.26 -1.71
CA GLN A 92 -11.71 -9.99 -0.50
C GLN A 92 -11.93 -9.05 0.69
N PRO A 93 -12.86 -9.36 1.60
CA PRO A 93 -13.19 -8.49 2.73
C PRO A 93 -12.10 -8.45 3.80
N GLY A 94 -11.20 -9.43 3.83
CA GLY A 94 -10.23 -9.68 4.91
C GLY A 94 -10.89 -10.28 6.16
N HIS A 95 -10.18 -10.26 7.28
CA HIS A 95 -10.71 -10.83 8.53
C HIS A 95 -11.85 -10.01 9.13
N PRO A 96 -12.73 -10.61 9.96
CA PRO A 96 -13.77 -9.87 10.69
C PRO A 96 -13.21 -8.77 11.59
N LYS A 97 -13.99 -7.70 11.78
CA LYS A 97 -13.69 -6.60 12.71
C LYS A 97 -14.03 -6.99 14.17
N PRO A 98 -13.37 -6.38 15.18
CA PRO A 98 -12.25 -5.45 15.08
C PRO A 98 -10.95 -6.18 14.69
N ARG A 99 -10.12 -5.48 13.91
CA ARG A 99 -8.91 -6.06 13.29
C ARG A 99 -7.71 -5.10 13.24
N MET A 100 -7.84 -3.92 13.82
CA MET A 100 -6.75 -2.96 13.96
C MET A 100 -6.87 -2.26 15.30
N TRP A 101 -5.76 -2.17 16.03
CA TRP A 101 -5.70 -1.60 17.37
C TRP A 101 -4.49 -0.67 17.47
N ARG A 102 -4.66 0.42 18.21
CA ARG A 102 -3.62 1.42 18.47
C ARG A 102 -3.16 1.30 19.92
N TYR A 103 -1.85 1.45 20.12
CA TYR A 103 -1.21 1.53 21.43
C TYR A 103 -0.41 2.83 21.48
N PRO A 104 -1.06 3.98 21.75
CA PRO A 104 -0.45 5.31 21.61
C PRO A 104 0.79 5.51 22.48
N GLU A 105 0.79 4.99 23.70
CA GLU A 105 1.89 5.07 24.67
C GLU A 105 3.16 4.39 24.14
N HIS A 106 2.99 3.29 23.40
CA HIS A 106 4.09 2.56 22.77
C HIS A 106 4.38 3.00 21.33
N ARG A 107 3.67 4.01 20.82
CA ARG A 107 3.70 4.42 19.40
C ARG A 107 3.54 3.24 18.43
N ALA A 108 2.69 2.29 18.80
CA ALA A 108 2.55 1.01 18.09
C ALA A 108 1.14 0.79 17.55
N VAL A 109 1.05 -0.05 16.52
CA VAL A 109 -0.19 -0.54 15.93
C VAL A 109 -0.10 -2.04 15.78
N ARG A 110 -1.18 -2.74 16.13
CA ARG A 110 -1.36 -4.17 15.84
C ARG A 110 -2.51 -4.30 14.85
N ASN A 111 -2.42 -5.23 13.90
CA ASN A 111 -3.52 -5.53 13.00
C ASN A 111 -3.58 -7.01 12.63
N LYS A 112 -4.77 -7.46 12.23
CA LYS A 112 -5.05 -8.77 11.64
C LYS A 112 -5.84 -8.62 10.34
N MET A 113 -5.42 -7.74 9.42
CA MET A 113 -6.30 -7.31 8.32
C MET A 113 -6.68 -8.42 7.33
N GLY A 114 -5.76 -9.35 7.02
CA GLY A 114 -6.00 -10.45 6.08
C GLY A 114 -6.21 -9.99 4.62
N PHE A 115 -5.39 -9.06 4.14
CA PHE A 115 -5.47 -8.50 2.77
C PHE A 115 -6.88 -8.05 2.33
N ASN A 116 -7.57 -7.24 3.13
CA ASN A 116 -8.82 -6.61 2.70
C ASN A 116 -8.58 -5.63 1.54
N ASN A 117 -8.97 -5.99 0.32
CA ASN A 117 -8.69 -5.22 -0.89
C ASN A 117 -9.76 -5.46 -1.97
N PRO A 118 -9.90 -4.56 -2.96
CA PRO A 118 -10.97 -4.64 -3.96
C PRO A 118 -10.65 -5.57 -5.14
N GLY A 119 -9.43 -6.12 -5.21
CA GLY A 119 -8.94 -6.95 -6.31
C GLY A 119 -8.12 -6.16 -7.34
N ALA A 120 -7.34 -6.88 -8.15
CA ALA A 120 -6.38 -6.30 -9.09
C ALA A 120 -7.04 -5.39 -10.14
N TRP A 121 -8.16 -5.81 -10.73
CA TRP A 121 -8.89 -5.00 -11.73
C TRP A 121 -9.44 -3.69 -11.17
N ALA A 122 -9.94 -3.70 -9.93
CA ALA A 122 -10.43 -2.49 -9.30
C ALA A 122 -9.28 -1.52 -8.99
N LEU A 123 -8.13 -2.05 -8.55
CA LEU A 123 -6.93 -1.24 -8.36
C LEU A 123 -6.41 -0.66 -9.68
N ALA A 124 -6.37 -1.44 -10.77
CA ALA A 124 -5.98 -0.95 -12.09
C ALA A 124 -6.83 0.26 -12.53
N ARG A 125 -8.15 0.19 -12.33
CA ARG A 125 -9.06 1.31 -12.61
C ARG A 125 -8.80 2.54 -11.74
N ALA A 126 -8.46 2.34 -10.46
CA ALA A 126 -8.10 3.46 -9.60
C ALA A 126 -6.79 4.12 -10.05
N LEU A 127 -5.79 3.31 -10.44
CA LEU A 127 -4.46 3.78 -10.84
C LEU A 127 -4.42 4.37 -12.25
N SER A 128 -5.46 4.22 -13.08
CA SER A 128 -5.49 4.79 -14.43
C SER A 128 -5.43 6.33 -14.45
N HIS A 129 -5.71 6.97 -13.32
CA HIS A 129 -5.67 8.42 -13.15
C HIS A 129 -4.58 8.87 -12.16
N ARG A 130 -3.55 8.03 -11.94
CA ARG A 130 -2.45 8.36 -11.02
C ARG A 130 -1.65 9.57 -11.52
N PRO A 131 -1.08 10.40 -10.63
CA PRO A 131 -0.13 11.43 -11.02
C PRO A 131 1.08 10.81 -11.75
N SER A 132 1.49 11.40 -12.86
CA SER A 132 2.58 10.87 -13.70
C SER A 132 3.98 11.12 -13.12
N ASP A 133 4.11 12.08 -12.21
CA ASP A 133 5.35 12.50 -11.56
C ASP A 133 5.52 11.92 -10.15
N PHE A 134 4.68 10.96 -9.77
CA PHE A 134 4.71 10.32 -8.45
C PHE A 134 4.92 8.82 -8.57
N PRO A 135 6.11 8.30 -8.21
CA PRO A 135 6.36 6.87 -8.27
C PRO A 135 5.39 6.06 -7.40
N VAL A 136 4.82 5.01 -7.99
CA VAL A 136 3.87 4.08 -7.37
C VAL A 136 4.41 2.65 -7.45
N GLY A 137 4.63 2.07 -6.28
CA GLY A 137 4.84 0.64 -6.12
C GLY A 137 3.52 -0.09 -5.91
N ILE A 138 3.39 -1.31 -6.41
CA ILE A 138 2.24 -2.17 -6.11
C ILE A 138 2.70 -3.41 -5.34
N ASN A 139 2.18 -3.55 -4.13
CA ASN A 139 2.34 -4.73 -3.30
C ASN A 139 1.34 -5.83 -3.71
N LEU A 140 1.84 -6.97 -4.15
CA LEU A 140 1.07 -8.12 -4.61
C LEU A 140 0.96 -9.16 -3.51
N GLY A 141 -0.20 -9.78 -3.36
CA GLY A 141 -0.46 -10.86 -2.41
C GLY A 141 -1.32 -11.96 -3.01
N LYS A 142 -1.38 -13.08 -2.29
CA LYS A 142 -2.23 -14.24 -2.60
C LYS A 142 -3.62 -14.08 -1.99
N ASN A 143 -4.67 -14.46 -2.73
CA ASN A 143 -6.01 -14.58 -2.20
C ASN A 143 -6.03 -15.59 -1.02
N ALA A 144 -6.88 -15.34 -0.03
CA ALA A 144 -6.98 -16.24 1.15
C ALA A 144 -7.44 -17.66 0.76
N THR A 145 -8.28 -17.78 -0.27
CA THR A 145 -8.85 -19.04 -0.77
C THR A 145 -7.92 -19.85 -1.67
N THR A 146 -6.83 -19.25 -2.15
CA THR A 146 -5.87 -19.95 -3.03
C THR A 146 -4.97 -20.83 -2.18
N PRO A 147 -4.80 -22.13 -2.48
CA PRO A 147 -3.82 -22.97 -1.80
C PRO A 147 -2.40 -22.38 -1.87
N LEU A 148 -1.55 -22.67 -0.88
CA LEU A 148 -0.22 -22.06 -0.79
C LEU A 148 0.67 -22.45 -1.98
N GLU A 149 0.53 -23.69 -2.45
CA GLU A 149 1.27 -24.27 -3.58
C GLU A 149 0.94 -23.57 -4.90
N LYS A 150 -0.21 -22.87 -4.94
CA LYS A 150 -0.67 -22.08 -6.09
C LYS A 150 -0.50 -20.58 -5.88
N ALA A 151 0.29 -20.16 -4.89
CA ALA A 151 0.56 -18.74 -4.65
C ALA A 151 1.13 -18.03 -5.88
N GLY A 152 2.00 -18.72 -6.63
CA GLY A 152 2.61 -18.22 -7.86
C GLY A 152 1.58 -17.73 -8.89
N ASP A 153 0.49 -18.47 -9.07
CA ASP A 153 -0.59 -18.16 -10.01
C ASP A 153 -1.24 -16.80 -9.66
N ASP A 154 -1.44 -16.54 -8.36
CA ASP A 154 -2.02 -15.27 -7.91
C ASP A 154 -1.07 -14.09 -8.14
N TYR A 155 0.24 -14.27 -7.86
CA TYR A 155 1.22 -13.22 -8.12
C TYR A 155 1.33 -12.93 -9.63
N GLN A 156 1.34 -13.97 -10.47
CA GLN A 156 1.35 -13.82 -11.92
C GLN A 156 0.11 -13.10 -12.42
N ALA A 157 -1.09 -13.54 -12.01
CA ALA A 157 -2.35 -12.92 -12.45
C ALA A 157 -2.44 -11.44 -12.04
N CYS A 158 -1.98 -11.11 -10.83
CA CYS A 158 -1.85 -9.73 -10.38
C CYS A 158 -0.89 -8.93 -11.26
N LEU A 159 0.30 -9.48 -11.55
CA LEU A 159 1.30 -8.80 -12.36
C LEU A 159 0.79 -8.55 -13.78
N GLU A 160 0.20 -9.55 -14.43
CA GLU A 160 -0.40 -9.42 -15.78
C GLU A 160 -1.47 -8.32 -15.81
N THR A 161 -2.32 -8.26 -14.79
CA THR A 161 -3.38 -7.25 -14.70
C THR A 161 -2.80 -5.84 -14.47
N LEU A 162 -1.66 -5.73 -13.79
CA LEU A 162 -1.17 -4.46 -13.24
C LEU A 162 0.12 -3.93 -13.91
N TYR A 163 0.72 -4.67 -14.85
CA TYR A 163 2.05 -4.41 -15.43
C TYR A 163 2.26 -2.96 -15.96
N GLY A 164 1.21 -2.29 -16.42
CA GLY A 164 1.26 -0.91 -16.91
C GLY A 164 0.90 0.18 -15.88
N TYR A 165 0.59 -0.17 -14.64
CA TYR A 165 0.05 0.75 -13.63
C TYR A 165 1.02 1.03 -12.47
N ALA A 166 2.22 0.45 -12.49
CA ALA A 166 3.23 0.59 -11.44
C ALA A 166 4.58 0.97 -12.03
N ASP A 167 5.41 1.61 -11.21
CA ASP A 167 6.84 1.80 -11.50
C ASP A 167 7.67 0.67 -10.92
N PHE A 168 7.19 0.01 -9.86
CA PHE A 168 7.78 -1.20 -9.32
C PHE A 168 6.73 -2.11 -8.65
N PHE A 169 7.09 -3.39 -8.50
CA PHE A 169 6.24 -4.38 -7.85
C PHE A 169 6.93 -4.94 -6.61
N VAL A 170 6.13 -5.24 -5.59
CA VAL A 170 6.59 -5.88 -4.35
C VAL A 170 5.82 -7.20 -4.19
N VAL A 171 6.55 -8.31 -4.12
CA VAL A 171 5.95 -9.64 -3.88
C VAL A 171 5.87 -9.86 -2.37
N ASN A 172 4.65 -9.85 -1.82
CA ASN A 172 4.44 -9.99 -0.39
C ASN A 172 4.32 -11.46 0.03
N VAL A 173 5.39 -11.94 0.64
CA VAL A 173 5.50 -13.28 1.23
C VAL A 173 5.65 -13.22 2.76
N SER A 174 5.40 -12.07 3.39
CA SER A 174 5.76 -11.82 4.79
C SER A 174 4.58 -11.54 5.72
N SER A 175 3.36 -11.43 5.20
CA SER A 175 2.15 -11.21 6.00
C SER A 175 1.97 -12.31 7.06
N PRO A 176 1.90 -11.96 8.36
CA PRO A 176 1.55 -12.90 9.42
C PRO A 176 0.05 -13.24 9.45
N ASN A 177 -0.75 -12.53 8.67
CA ASN A 177 -2.21 -12.59 8.70
C ASN A 177 -2.79 -13.46 7.58
N THR A 178 -1.94 -14.15 6.84
CA THR A 178 -2.32 -15.09 5.79
C THR A 178 -1.63 -16.40 6.12
N GLU A 179 -2.42 -17.44 6.39
CA GLU A 179 -1.92 -18.73 6.85
C GLU A 179 -0.87 -19.30 5.90
N GLY A 180 0.25 -19.77 6.46
CA GLY A 180 1.35 -20.39 5.71
C GLY A 180 2.14 -19.46 4.78
N LEU A 181 1.77 -18.18 4.60
CA LEU A 181 2.38 -17.32 3.58
C LEU A 181 3.89 -17.13 3.77
N ARG A 182 4.34 -17.08 5.02
CA ARG A 182 5.77 -16.94 5.36
C ARG A 182 6.60 -18.16 4.97
N ASN A 183 5.99 -19.34 4.82
CA ASN A 183 6.69 -20.54 4.40
C ASN A 183 7.19 -20.42 2.95
N LEU A 184 6.60 -19.53 2.14
CA LEU A 184 7.11 -19.19 0.80
C LEU A 184 8.52 -18.55 0.84
N GLN A 185 8.95 -18.05 2.01
CA GLN A 185 10.32 -17.54 2.21
C GLN A 185 11.34 -18.67 2.40
N ASP A 186 10.90 -19.80 2.96
CA ASP A 186 11.78 -20.92 3.34
C ASP A 186 12.06 -21.86 2.15
N GLU A 187 11.16 -21.96 1.19
CA GLU A 187 11.29 -22.84 0.01
C GLU A 187 12.30 -22.33 -1.05
N GLY A 188 13.07 -21.28 -0.75
CA GLY A 188 13.88 -20.57 -1.74
C GLY A 188 15.26 -20.10 -1.30
N ARG A 189 16.22 -21.01 -1.16
CA ARG A 189 17.51 -20.75 -1.83
C ARG A 189 17.21 -20.69 -3.33
N GLY A 190 16.95 -19.47 -3.81
CA GLY A 190 16.29 -19.14 -5.08
C GLY A 190 16.58 -20.05 -6.26
N ARG A 191 15.61 -20.89 -6.62
CA ARG A 191 15.44 -21.37 -7.99
C ARG A 191 14.04 -21.05 -8.46
N TRP A 192 13.94 -19.97 -9.23
CA TRP A 192 12.84 -19.76 -10.16
C TRP A 192 12.96 -20.85 -11.24
N PRO A 193 11.93 -21.68 -11.49
CA PRO A 193 12.00 -22.68 -12.54
C PRO A 193 12.14 -21.95 -13.89
N GLY A 194 13.26 -22.13 -14.58
CA GLY A 194 13.47 -21.60 -15.94
C GLY A 194 14.75 -20.83 -16.23
N ARG A 195 15.74 -20.76 -15.33
CA ARG A 195 17.09 -20.31 -15.71
C ARG A 195 18.14 -21.39 -15.45
N SER A 196 18.38 -22.21 -16.45
CA SER A 196 19.69 -22.78 -16.70
C SER A 196 20.59 -21.66 -17.22
N VAL A 197 21.69 -21.42 -16.52
CA VAL A 197 22.83 -20.64 -17.04
C VAL A 197 23.54 -21.48 -18.10
#